data_AF-A0A925MRR0-F1
#
_entry.id   AF-A0A925MRR0-F1
#
_cell.length_a   1.000
_cell.length_b   1.000
_cell.length_c   1.000
_cell.angle_alpha   90.00
_cell.angle_beta   90.00
_cell.angle_gamma   90.00
#
_symmetry.space_group_name_H-M   'P 1'
#
loop_
_entity.id
_entity.type
_entity.pdbx_description
1 polymer ?
#
loop_
_entity_poly.entity_id
_entity_poly.type
_entity_poly.pdbx_seq_one_letter_code
_entity_poly.pdbx_strand_id
1 'polypeptide(L)'
;MKKLRILVLMHETLIPPESLEGYTIKEYDEFKAEFDVVHALRKAGHEVRPIGLYDNLAELRAAIVEWQPDLAFNLLEEFQGIAMYDQHVVSFLELMRQPYTGCNP
;
A
#
# COMPACT_ATOMS: atom_id res chain seq x y z
N MET A 1 -5.82 13.84 -16.56
CA MET A 1 -5.55 12.42 -16.21
C MET A 1 -6.85 11.75 -15.76
N LYS A 2 -7.01 10.45 -16.00
CA LYS A 2 -8.14 9.68 -15.47
C LYS A 2 -7.95 9.50 -13.94
N LYS A 3 -9.00 9.74 -13.15
CA LYS A 3 -9.03 9.41 -11.71
C LYS A 3 -9.04 7.88 -11.56
N LEU A 4 -8.20 7.37 -10.66
CA LEU A 4 -8.08 5.93 -10.36
C LEU A 4 -8.33 5.70 -8.87
N ARG A 5 -8.81 4.52 -8.53
CA ARG A 5 -8.81 3.94 -7.18
C ARG A 5 -7.50 3.18 -6.97
N ILE A 6 -6.65 3.70 -6.10
CA ILE A 6 -5.33 3.13 -5.82
C ILE A 6 -5.29 2.58 -4.40
N LEU A 7 -5.07 1.28 -4.27
CA LEU A 7 -4.85 0.61 -2.99
C LEU A 7 -3.35 0.62 -2.71
N VAL A 8 -2.89 1.28 -1.66
CA VAL A 8 -1.45 1.36 -1.36
C VAL A 8 -1.13 0.33 -0.28
N LEU A 9 -0.33 -0.67 -0.63
CA LEU A 9 0.07 -1.76 0.26
C LEU A 9 1.34 -1.37 1.00
N MET A 10 1.36 -1.50 2.32
CA MET A 10 2.51 -1.19 3.16
C MET A 10 2.49 -2.06 4.42
N HIS A 11 3.57 -2.05 5.20
CA HIS A 11 3.58 -2.71 6.49
C HIS A 11 2.58 -2.02 7.45
N GLU A 12 1.92 -2.77 8.33
CA GLU A 12 0.87 -2.23 9.21
C GLU A 12 1.33 -1.12 10.16
N THR A 13 2.61 -1.14 10.55
CA THR A 13 3.21 -0.10 11.40
C THR A 13 3.58 1.17 10.63
N LEU A 14 3.55 1.13 9.29
CA LEU A 14 3.94 2.24 8.42
C LEU A 14 2.74 2.98 7.84
N ILE A 15 1.51 2.63 8.25
CA ILE A 15 0.32 3.36 7.82
C ILE A 15 0.46 4.83 8.25
N PRO A 16 0.55 5.77 7.29
CA PRO A 16 0.81 7.15 7.62
C PRO A 16 -0.45 7.81 8.20
N PRO A 17 -0.30 8.78 9.11
CA PRO A 17 -1.41 9.60 9.58
C PRO A 17 -1.94 10.49 8.45
N GLU A 18 -3.18 10.95 8.60
CA GLU A 18 -3.80 11.92 7.66
C GLU A 18 -3.18 13.33 7.75
N SER A 19 -2.44 13.62 8.83
CA SER A 19 -1.73 14.89 9.05
C SER A 19 -0.43 14.64 9.82
N LEU A 20 0.57 15.48 9.57
CA LEU A 20 1.85 15.50 10.30
C LEU A 20 1.83 16.39 11.55
N GLU A 21 0.68 16.98 11.89
CA GLU A 21 0.54 17.78 13.10
C GLU A 21 0.89 16.97 14.35
N GLY A 22 1.88 17.43 15.10
CA GLY A 22 2.33 16.79 16.34
C GLY A 22 3.44 15.74 16.17
N TYR A 23 3.85 15.42 14.94
CA TYR A 23 4.96 14.50 14.68
C TYR A 23 6.30 15.24 14.65
N THR A 24 7.32 14.63 15.26
CA THR A 24 8.71 15.05 15.10
C THR A 24 9.28 14.60 13.75
N ILE A 25 10.40 15.20 13.33
CA ILE A 25 11.10 14.79 12.09
C ILE A 25 11.48 13.30 12.15
N LYS A 26 11.90 12.82 13.33
CA LYS A 26 12.31 11.42 13.49
C LYS A 26 11.13 10.45 13.34
N GLU A 27 9.98 10.77 13.93
CA GLU A 27 8.79 9.94 13.77
C GLU A 27 8.27 9.99 12.33
N TYR A 28 8.34 11.15 11.68
CA TYR A 28 8.01 11.27 10.26
C TYR A 28 8.89 10.39 9.37
N ASP A 29 10.21 10.34 9.64
CA ASP A 29 11.14 9.53 8.85
C ASP A 29 10.80 8.03 8.87
N GLU A 30 10.06 7.53 9.87
CA GLU A 30 9.66 6.11 9.95
C GLU A 30 8.64 5.72 8.87
N PHE A 31 7.71 6.60 8.50
CA PHE A 31 6.65 6.34 7.52
C PHE A 31 6.67 7.32 6.33
N LYS A 32 7.80 8.03 6.16
CA LYS A 32 7.94 9.13 5.20
C LYS A 32 7.60 8.71 3.78
N ALA A 33 8.08 7.54 3.37
CA ALA A 33 7.86 7.03 2.02
C ALA A 33 6.36 6.81 1.76
N GLU A 34 5.68 6.17 2.69
CA GLU A 34 4.25 5.88 2.64
C GLU A 34 3.43 7.18 2.65
N PHE A 35 3.77 8.12 3.53
CA PHE A 35 3.12 9.42 3.60
C PHE A 35 3.27 10.19 2.29
N ASP A 36 4.50 10.30 1.78
CA ASP A 36 4.80 11.05 0.55
C ASP A 36 4.08 10.43 -0.66
N VAL A 37 4.06 9.10 -0.78
CA VAL A 37 3.34 8.39 -1.86
C VAL A 37 1.84 8.62 -1.75
N VAL A 38 1.24 8.41 -0.57
CA VAL A 38 -0.20 8.60 -0.37
C VAL A 38 -0.62 10.03 -0.67
N HIS A 39 0.13 11.01 -0.16
CA HIS A 39 -0.14 12.43 -0.38
C HIS A 39 0.04 12.84 -1.84
N ALA A 40 1.10 12.37 -2.50
CA ALA A 40 1.33 12.65 -3.92
C ALA A 40 0.21 12.09 -4.81
N LEU A 41 -0.21 10.85 -4.57
CA LEU A 41 -1.29 10.22 -5.34
C LEU A 41 -2.63 10.93 -5.13
N ARG A 42 -2.96 11.31 -3.88
CA ARG A 42 -4.17 12.11 -3.57
C ARG A 42 -4.12 13.48 -4.24
N LYS A 43 -2.97 14.17 -4.16
CA LYS A 43 -2.75 15.48 -4.80
C LYS A 43 -2.84 15.42 -6.33
N ALA A 44 -2.45 14.29 -6.93
CA ALA A 44 -2.62 14.02 -8.35
C ALA A 44 -4.09 13.73 -8.75
N GLY A 45 -5.02 13.69 -7.79
CA GLY A 45 -6.47 13.56 -8.01
C GLY A 45 -6.99 12.13 -7.97
N HIS A 46 -6.19 11.16 -7.51
CA HIS A 46 -6.62 9.78 -7.34
C HIS A 46 -7.38 9.57 -6.03
N GLU A 47 -8.23 8.54 -5.98
CA GLU A 47 -8.78 8.04 -4.73
C GLU A 47 -7.82 7.01 -4.16
N VAL A 48 -7.32 7.23 -2.95
CA VAL A 48 -6.20 6.47 -2.40
C VAL A 48 -6.61 5.86 -1.07
N ARG A 49 -6.47 4.54 -0.96
CA ARG A 49 -6.73 3.78 0.26
C ARG A 49 -5.45 3.06 0.70
N PRO A 50 -4.78 3.50 1.78
CA PRO A 50 -3.72 2.74 2.42
C PRO A 50 -4.29 1.44 3.04
N ILE A 51 -3.53 0.36 2.97
CA ILE A 51 -3.79 -0.87 3.72
C ILE A 51 -2.46 -1.36 4.30
N GLY A 52 -2.46 -1.56 5.62
CA GLY A 52 -1.36 -2.20 6.32
C GLY A 52 -1.49 -3.71 6.25
N LEU A 53 -0.38 -4.39 6.02
CA LEU A 53 -0.31 -5.84 6.00
C LEU A 53 0.86 -6.31 6.86
N TYR A 54 0.64 -7.39 7.62
CA TYR A 54 1.69 -8.11 8.31
C TYR A 54 1.64 -9.59 7.96
N ASP A 55 0.52 -10.26 8.27
CA ASP A 55 0.37 -11.71 8.12
C ASP A 55 -0.95 -12.18 7.48
N ASN A 56 -1.87 -11.25 7.20
CA ASN A 56 -3.24 -11.56 6.82
C ASN A 56 -3.60 -11.16 5.38
N LEU A 57 -3.51 -12.12 4.44
CA LEU A 57 -3.94 -11.91 3.05
C LEU A 57 -5.47 -11.82 2.88
N ALA A 58 -6.26 -12.24 3.88
CA ALA A 58 -7.72 -12.14 3.78
C ALA A 58 -8.18 -10.68 3.71
N GLU A 59 -7.48 -9.78 4.40
CA GLU A 59 -7.76 -8.34 4.37
C GLU A 59 -7.43 -7.73 3.00
N LEU A 60 -6.30 -8.09 2.40
CA LEU A 60 -5.95 -7.70 1.04
C LEU A 60 -7.02 -8.18 0.05
N ARG A 61 -7.43 -9.45 0.16
CA ARG A 61 -8.48 -10.01 -0.69
C ARG A 61 -9.80 -9.26 -0.54
N ALA A 62 -10.22 -8.98 0.70
CA ALA A 62 -11.46 -8.26 0.98
C ALA A 62 -11.40 -6.84 0.39
N ALA A 63 -10.30 -6.12 0.59
CA ALA A 63 -10.10 -4.79 0.01
C ALA A 63 -10.19 -4.80 -1.52
N ILE A 64 -9.59 -5.80 -2.19
CA ILE A 64 -9.68 -5.94 -3.65
C ILE A 64 -11.12 -6.20 -4.10
N VAL A 65 -11.83 -7.13 -3.46
CA VAL A 65 -13.19 -7.52 -3.88
C VAL A 65 -14.22 -6.42 -3.59
N GLU A 66 -14.14 -5.79 -2.43
CA GLU A 66 -15.13 -4.82 -1.96
C GLU A 66 -14.88 -3.43 -2.57
N TRP A 67 -13.61 -3.00 -2.62
CA TRP A 67 -13.27 -1.66 -3.08
C TRP A 67 -12.87 -1.61 -4.56
N GLN A 68 -12.52 -2.75 -5.16
CA GLN A 68 -12.21 -2.90 -6.58
C GLN A 68 -11.16 -1.90 -7.11
N PRO A 69 -9.96 -1.82 -6.50
CA PRO A 69 -8.94 -0.88 -6.95
C PRO A 69 -8.62 -1.03 -8.44
N ASP A 70 -8.39 0.09 -9.12
CA ASP A 70 -7.85 0.07 -10.48
C ASP A 70 -6.36 -0.35 -10.48
N LEU A 71 -5.66 -0.09 -9.37
CA LEU A 71 -4.23 -0.37 -9.18
C LEU A 71 -3.91 -0.64 -7.71
N ALA A 72 -3.05 -1.62 -7.44
CA ALA A 72 -2.38 -1.80 -6.16
C ALA A 72 -0.97 -1.20 -6.22
N PHE A 73 -0.71 -0.13 -5.48
CA PHE A 73 0.63 0.45 -5.37
C PHE A 73 1.39 -0.29 -4.25
N ASN A 74 2.37 -1.11 -4.60
CA ASN A 74 3.10 -1.94 -3.65
C ASN A 74 4.28 -1.18 -3.02
N LEU A 75 4.24 -1.01 -1.69
CA LEU A 75 5.33 -0.50 -0.85
C LEU A 75 5.74 -1.54 0.22
N LEU A 76 5.34 -2.80 0.08
CA LEU A 76 5.78 -3.85 1.01
C LEU A 76 7.26 -4.16 0.81
N GLU A 77 7.98 -4.28 1.92
CA GLU A 77 9.38 -4.76 1.96
C GLU A 77 9.49 -6.13 2.62
N GLU A 78 8.42 -6.60 3.25
CA GLU A 78 8.34 -7.92 3.88
C GLU A 78 6.89 -8.39 4.04
N PHE A 79 6.75 -9.66 4.42
CA PHE A 79 5.51 -10.22 4.94
C PHE A 79 5.85 -11.24 6.04
N GLN A 80 5.15 -11.20 7.18
CA GLN A 80 5.42 -12.04 8.37
C GLN A 80 6.86 -11.93 8.91
N GLY A 81 7.50 -10.76 8.87
CA GLY A 81 8.88 -10.63 9.34
C GLY A 81 9.93 -11.16 8.35
N ILE A 82 9.53 -11.57 7.13
CA ILE A 82 10.40 -12.20 6.14
C ILE A 82 10.38 -11.36 4.87
N ALA A 83 11.50 -10.68 4.60
CA ALA A 83 11.67 -9.82 3.43
C ALA A 83 11.30 -10.53 2.12
N MET A 84 11.80 -11.75 1.92
CA MET A 84 11.56 -12.55 0.71
C MET A 84 10.07 -12.88 0.46
N TYR A 85 9.19 -12.74 1.46
CA TYR A 85 7.77 -13.07 1.28
C TYR A 85 6.96 -11.94 0.63
N ASP A 86 7.52 -10.74 0.47
CA ASP A 86 6.91 -9.65 -0.30
C ASP A 86 6.54 -10.08 -1.74
N GLN A 87 7.39 -10.90 -2.38
CA GLN A 87 7.18 -11.43 -3.73
C GLN A 87 5.95 -12.37 -3.81
N HIS A 88 5.59 -13.01 -2.70
CA HIS A 88 4.42 -13.87 -2.63
C HIS A 88 3.13 -13.05 -2.54
N VAL A 89 3.19 -11.85 -1.97
CA VAL A 89 2.05 -10.92 -1.97
C VAL A 89 1.76 -10.42 -3.39
N VAL A 90 2.77 -10.06 -4.17
CA VAL A 90 2.55 -9.68 -5.58
C VAL A 90 2.11 -10.88 -6.44
N SER A 91 2.59 -12.09 -6.14
CA SER A 91 2.05 -13.32 -6.76
C SER A 91 0.56 -13.51 -6.47
N PHE A 92 0.10 -13.15 -5.26
CA PHE A 92 -1.32 -13.17 -4.91
C PHE A 92 -2.14 -12.14 -5.71
N LEU A 93 -1.59 -10.93 -5.95
CA LEU A 93 -2.22 -9.92 -6.81
C LEU A 93 -2.38 -10.41 -8.26
N GLU A 94 -1.38 -11.09 -8.81
CA GLU A 94 -1.45 -11.75 -10.12
C GLU A 94 -2.61 -12.76 -10.21
N LEU A 95 -2.74 -13.63 -9.20
CA LEU A 95 -3.84 -14.60 -9.13
C LEU A 95 -5.21 -13.92 -9.08
N MET A 96 -5.30 -12.77 -8.42
CA MET A 96 -6.50 -11.95 -8.34
C MET A 96 -6.74 -11.10 -9.61
N ARG A 97 -5.81 -11.11 -10.58
CA ARG A 97 -5.80 -10.23 -11.76
C ARG A 97 -5.88 -8.74 -11.39
N GLN A 98 -5.34 -8.37 -10.24
CA GLN A 98 -5.27 -6.99 -9.78
C GLN A 98 -4.02 -6.33 -10.37
N PRO A 99 -4.11 -5.27 -11.20
CA PRO A 99 -2.93 -4.54 -11.64
C PRO A 99 -2.15 -4.00 -10.44
N TYR A 100 -0.82 -4.06 -10.48
CA TYR A 100 0.06 -3.60 -9.40
C TYR A 100 1.35 -2.93 -9.90
N THR A 101 2.03 -2.21 -9.00
CA THR A 101 3.37 -1.65 -9.24
C THR A 101 4.46 -2.56 -8.66
N GLY A 102 5.65 -2.56 -9.25
CA GLY A 102 6.81 -3.30 -8.76
C GLY A 102 7.33 -4.32 -9.77
N CYS A 103 8.19 -5.23 -9.30
CA CYS A 103 8.68 -6.35 -10.10
C CYS A 103 7.66 -7.49 -10.11
N ASN A 104 7.58 -8.17 -11.25
CA ASN A 104 6.82 -9.42 -11.34
C ASN A 104 7.56 -10.54 -10.58
N PRO A 105 6.84 -11.59 -10.11
CA PRO A 105 7.42 -12.77 -9.48
C PRO A 105 8.40 -13.54 -10.37
#